data_AF-A0A0J5S533-F1
#
_entry.id   AF-A0A0J5S533-F1
#
_cell.length_a   1.000
_cell.length_b   1.000
_cell.length_c   1.000
_cell.angle_alpha   90.00
_cell.angle_beta   90.00
_cell.angle_gamma   90.00
#
_symmetry.space_group_name_H-M   'P 1'
#
loop_
_entity.id
_entity.type
_entity.pdbx_description
1 polymer ?
#
loop_
_entity_poly.entity_id
_entity_poly.type
_entity_poly.pdbx_seq_one_letter_code
_entity_poly.pdbx_strand_id
1 'polypeptide(L)'
;MNTIDALYIVKYNPFKYGGYLSTFYAELIGVKQNLLLAPLLIPLFTHPIFKAKIERFRSTSSLHTIFFSNYKELYDLQERIDILRELTFECIQYCLLNQWIEIDSDNLSFYSNQNIHNIKIAKKLAQLLSNHSVHEIYKILGVKL
;
A
#
# COMPACT_ATOMS: atom_id res chain seq x y z
N MET A 1 -15.38 -20.18 15.67
CA MET A 1 -14.49 -19.01 15.58
C MET A 1 -13.77 -18.87 16.90
N ASN A 2 -12.47 -19.13 16.93
CA ASN A 2 -11.67 -19.07 18.15
C ASN A 2 -11.26 -17.61 18.45
N THR A 3 -10.91 -17.30 19.69
CA THR A 3 -10.44 -15.98 20.14
C THR A 3 -9.24 -15.48 19.31
N ILE A 4 -8.37 -16.41 18.88
CA ILE A 4 -7.24 -16.11 17.99
C ILE A 4 -7.72 -15.60 16.62
N ASP A 5 -8.74 -16.25 16.04
CA ASP A 5 -9.31 -15.85 14.75
C ASP A 5 -9.98 -14.47 14.85
N ALA A 6 -10.69 -14.22 15.95
CA ALA A 6 -11.31 -12.91 16.21
C ALA A 6 -10.26 -11.80 16.34
N LEU A 7 -9.16 -12.05 17.06
CA LEU A 7 -8.02 -11.14 17.15
C LEU A 7 -7.37 -10.89 15.79
N TYR A 8 -7.25 -11.92 14.96
CA TYR A 8 -6.71 -11.80 13.61
C TYR A 8 -7.60 -10.92 12.72
N ILE A 9 -8.92 -11.17 12.70
CA ILE A 9 -9.91 -10.37 11.95
C ILE A 9 -9.92 -8.91 12.42
N VAL A 10 -9.91 -8.67 13.74
CA VAL A 10 -9.87 -7.30 14.29
C VAL A 10 -8.59 -6.58 13.87
N LYS A 11 -7.46 -7.30 13.83
CA LYS A 11 -6.18 -6.71 13.42
C LYS A 11 -6.11 -6.46 11.91
N TYR A 12 -6.62 -7.39 11.12
CA TYR A 12 -6.55 -7.51 9.66
C TYR A 12 -7.95 -7.62 9.07
N ASN A 13 -8.57 -6.48 8.76
CA ASN A 13 -9.88 -6.45 8.11
C ASN A 13 -9.97 -5.38 7.00
N PRO A 14 -10.87 -5.61 6.02
CA PRO A 14 -11.15 -4.67 4.94
C PRO A 14 -11.65 -3.29 5.39
N PHE A 15 -12.43 -3.21 6.46
CA PHE A 15 -12.94 -1.92 6.97
C PHE A 15 -11.80 -0.98 7.37
N LYS A 16 -10.77 -1.53 8.02
CA LYS A 16 -9.60 -0.79 8.45
C LYS A 16 -8.69 -0.46 7.27
N TYR A 17 -8.26 -1.46 6.51
CA TYR A 17 -7.23 -1.26 5.48
C TYR A 17 -7.79 -0.68 4.17
N GLY A 18 -9.09 -0.79 3.92
CA GLY A 18 -9.76 -0.05 2.84
C GLY A 18 -9.58 1.46 3.00
N GLY A 19 -9.64 1.98 4.23
CA GLY A 19 -9.34 3.39 4.49
C GLY A 19 -7.91 3.77 4.11
N TYR A 20 -6.93 2.87 4.33
CA TYR A 20 -5.54 3.09 3.94
C TYR A 20 -5.41 3.15 2.42
N LEU A 21 -6.10 2.26 1.69
CA LEU A 21 -6.09 2.24 0.22
C LEU A 21 -6.70 3.53 -0.35
N SER A 22 -7.88 3.92 0.13
CA SER A 22 -8.53 5.17 -0.28
C SER A 22 -7.63 6.38 -0.04
N THR A 23 -7.06 6.52 1.16
CA THR A 23 -6.12 7.61 1.46
C THR A 23 -4.89 7.57 0.55
N PHE A 24 -4.35 6.39 0.26
CA PHE A 24 -3.18 6.25 -0.61
C PHE A 24 -3.48 6.70 -2.04
N TYR A 25 -4.56 6.18 -2.66
CA TYR A 25 -4.91 6.53 -4.04
C TYR A 25 -5.43 7.96 -4.19
N ALA A 26 -5.96 8.59 -3.13
CA ALA A 26 -6.33 10.00 -3.13
C ALA A 26 -5.10 10.94 -3.18
N GLU A 27 -3.93 10.47 -2.75
CA GLU A 27 -2.72 11.27 -2.62
C GLU A 27 -1.62 10.86 -3.62
N LEU A 28 -1.85 9.77 -4.38
CA LEU A 28 -0.91 9.26 -5.37
C LEU A 28 -0.98 10.09 -6.64
N ILE A 29 0.17 10.59 -7.09
CA ILE A 29 0.25 11.49 -8.25
C ILE A 29 1.25 10.94 -9.27
N GLY A 30 0.88 11.01 -10.55
CA GLY A 30 1.82 10.79 -11.65
C GLY A 30 2.28 9.34 -11.86
N VAL A 31 1.57 8.36 -11.29
CA VAL A 31 1.88 6.94 -11.46
C VAL A 31 0.88 6.29 -12.41
N LYS A 32 1.36 5.85 -13.58
CA LYS A 32 0.57 5.09 -14.56
C LYS A 32 0.44 3.64 -14.12
N GLN A 33 -0.66 2.98 -14.50
CA GLN A 33 -0.93 1.57 -14.18
C GLN A 33 -0.88 1.30 -12.66
N ASN A 34 -1.31 2.27 -11.86
CA ASN A 34 -1.08 2.26 -10.41
C ASN A 34 -1.84 1.13 -9.69
N LEU A 35 -2.80 0.48 -10.34
CA LEU A 35 -3.50 -0.70 -9.83
C LEU A 35 -2.52 -1.82 -9.48
N LEU A 36 -1.42 -1.91 -10.25
CA LEU A 36 -0.35 -2.87 -10.03
C LEU A 36 0.41 -2.64 -8.71
N LEU A 37 0.27 -1.48 -8.06
CA LEU A 37 0.86 -1.25 -6.74
C LEU A 37 0.08 -1.92 -5.61
N ALA A 38 -1.19 -2.27 -5.83
CA ALA A 38 -2.09 -2.71 -4.76
C ALA A 38 -1.52 -3.85 -3.90
N PRO A 39 -0.90 -4.91 -4.45
CA PRO A 39 -0.30 -5.99 -3.65
C PRO A 39 0.76 -5.53 -2.66
N LEU A 40 1.44 -4.41 -2.92
CA LEU A 40 2.51 -3.87 -2.07
C LEU A 40 1.99 -3.08 -0.88
N LEU A 41 0.78 -2.52 -0.97
CA LEU A 41 0.32 -1.47 -0.07
C LEU A 41 0.17 -1.95 1.37
N ILE A 42 -0.65 -2.98 1.62
CA ILE A 42 -0.85 -3.51 2.98
C ILE A 42 0.44 -4.08 3.58
N PRO A 43 1.27 -4.86 2.84
CA PRO A 43 2.58 -5.27 3.33
C PRO A 43 3.42 -4.09 3.81
N LEU A 44 3.50 -3.00 3.06
CA LEU A 44 4.29 -1.81 3.42
C LEU A 44 3.67 -1.00 4.57
N PHE A 45 2.34 -0.86 4.62
CA PHE A 45 1.64 -0.18 5.72
C PHE A 45 1.84 -0.88 7.06
N THR A 46 2.02 -2.21 7.03
CA THR A 46 2.11 -3.07 8.22
C THR A 46 3.52 -3.57 8.49
N HIS A 47 4.49 -3.20 7.65
CA HIS A 47 5.86 -3.65 7.83
C HIS A 47 6.45 -3.05 9.11
N PRO A 48 6.96 -3.87 10.04
CA PRO A 48 7.41 -3.38 11.36
C PRO A 48 8.50 -2.31 11.24
N ILE A 49 9.38 -2.45 10.24
CA ILE A 49 10.50 -1.54 10.01
C ILE A 49 10.11 -0.36 9.10
N PHE A 50 9.66 -0.65 7.86
CA PHE A 50 9.35 0.41 6.90
C PHE A 50 8.21 1.31 7.33
N LYS A 51 7.21 0.85 8.08
CA LYS A 51 6.14 1.73 8.56
C LYS A 51 6.71 2.94 9.31
N ALA A 52 7.63 2.71 10.24
CA ALA A 52 8.23 3.78 11.03
C ALA A 52 9.12 4.70 10.16
N LYS A 53 9.86 4.12 9.21
CA LYS A 53 10.69 4.90 8.26
C LYS A 53 9.82 5.77 7.35
N ILE A 54 8.74 5.22 6.80
CA ILE A 54 7.82 5.92 5.89
C ILE A 54 7.06 7.03 6.65
N GLU A 55 6.62 6.80 7.89
CA GLU A 55 5.94 7.86 8.65
C GLU A 55 6.85 9.04 9.04
N ARG A 56 8.17 8.83 9.05
CA ARG A 56 9.17 9.80 9.51
C ARG A 56 9.95 10.47 8.38
N PHE A 57 9.84 10.00 7.14
CA PHE A 57 10.65 10.57 6.05
C PHE A 57 10.27 12.02 5.75
N ARG A 58 11.31 12.80 5.40
CA ARG A 58 11.20 14.20 4.96
C ARG A 58 11.01 14.22 3.45
N SER A 59 10.31 15.22 2.90
CA SER A 59 10.05 15.33 1.45
C SER A 59 11.29 15.25 0.55
N THR A 60 12.49 15.50 1.09
CA THR A 60 13.78 15.35 0.40
C THR A 60 14.35 13.93 0.40
N SER A 61 13.71 12.98 1.08
CA SER A 61 14.16 11.59 1.16
C SER A 61 13.76 10.84 -0.10
N SER A 62 14.68 10.09 -0.68
CA SER A 62 14.40 9.25 -1.85
C SER A 62 13.94 7.85 -1.45
N LEU A 63 13.32 7.13 -2.40
CA LEU A 63 13.01 5.70 -2.26
C LEU A 63 14.23 4.89 -1.80
N HIS A 64 15.39 5.18 -2.38
CA HIS A 64 16.64 4.52 -2.04
C HIS A 64 17.01 4.73 -0.56
N THR A 65 16.86 5.94 -0.03
CA THR A 65 17.17 6.20 1.39
C THR A 65 16.26 5.41 2.33
N ILE A 66 14.97 5.27 1.98
CA ILE A 66 13.98 4.59 2.82
C ILE A 66 14.10 3.07 2.77
N PHE A 67 14.27 2.50 1.57
CA PHE A 67 14.22 1.06 1.36
C PHE A 67 15.59 0.40 1.23
N PHE A 68 16.60 1.08 0.69
CA PHE A 68 17.88 0.46 0.36
C PHE A 68 18.97 0.65 1.43
N SER A 69 18.78 1.58 2.38
CA SER A 69 19.71 1.79 3.49
C SER A 69 19.98 0.54 4.32
N ASN A 70 19.06 -0.44 4.30
CA ASN A 70 19.28 -1.77 4.84
C ASN A 70 18.49 -2.82 4.04
N TYR A 71 18.99 -3.19 2.85
CA TYR A 71 18.32 -4.09 1.91
C TYR A 71 17.88 -5.44 2.50
N LYS A 72 18.55 -5.92 3.57
CA LYS A 72 18.16 -7.15 4.29
C LYS A 72 16.76 -7.06 4.89
N GLU A 73 16.26 -5.87 5.17
CA GLU A 73 14.92 -5.62 5.68
C GLU A 73 13.82 -5.83 4.63
N LEU A 74 14.17 -6.05 3.36
CA LEU A 74 13.22 -6.34 2.27
C LEU A 74 13.06 -7.85 1.99
N TYR A 75 13.85 -8.72 2.62
CA TYR A 75 13.90 -10.14 2.26
C TYR A 75 12.59 -10.89 2.50
N ASP A 76 11.82 -10.49 3.52
CA ASP A 76 10.51 -11.07 3.83
C ASP A 76 9.36 -10.37 3.09
N LEU A 77 9.62 -9.31 2.31
CA LEU A 77 8.56 -8.52 1.70
C LEU A 77 7.73 -9.34 0.70
N GLN A 78 8.37 -10.20 -0.10
CA GLN A 78 7.65 -11.09 -1.02
C GLN A 78 6.73 -12.06 -0.27
N GLU A 79 7.22 -12.70 0.79
CA GLU A 79 6.41 -13.60 1.62
C GLU A 79 5.23 -12.86 2.26
N ARG A 80 5.44 -11.61 2.72
CA ARG A 80 4.36 -10.78 3.25
C ARG A 80 3.32 -10.40 2.20
N ILE A 81 3.73 -10.13 0.96
CA ILE A 81 2.79 -9.89 -0.16
C ILE A 81 1.92 -11.13 -0.35
N ASP A 82 2.54 -12.32 -0.39
CA ASP A 82 1.82 -13.58 -0.61
C ASP A 82 0.82 -13.87 0.51
N ILE A 83 1.23 -13.68 1.78
CA ILE A 83 0.38 -13.88 2.97
C ILE A 83 -0.79 -12.87 3.01
N LEU A 84 -0.57 -11.62 2.63
CA LEU A 84 -1.55 -10.54 2.74
C LEU A 84 -2.35 -10.31 1.45
N ARG A 85 -2.18 -11.17 0.45
CA ARG A 85 -2.83 -11.04 -0.86
C ARG A 85 -4.35 -11.07 -0.75
N GLU A 86 -4.91 -12.04 -0.01
CA GLU A 86 -6.36 -12.17 0.16
C GLU A 86 -6.95 -10.95 0.86
N LEU A 87 -6.34 -10.52 1.97
CA LEU A 87 -6.74 -9.30 2.66
C LEU A 87 -6.69 -8.08 1.73
N THR A 88 -5.64 -7.95 0.92
CA THR A 88 -5.51 -6.84 -0.04
C THR A 88 -6.64 -6.86 -1.05
N PHE A 89 -6.96 -8.03 -1.61
CA PHE A 89 -8.07 -8.21 -2.52
C PHE A 89 -9.41 -7.83 -1.87
N GLU A 90 -9.69 -8.32 -0.66
CA GLU A 90 -10.91 -7.99 0.08
C GLU A 90 -11.02 -6.48 0.37
N CYS A 91 -9.91 -5.82 0.71
CA CYS A 91 -9.88 -4.36 0.91
C CYS A 91 -10.23 -3.60 -0.37
N ILE A 92 -9.70 -4.03 -1.53
CA ILE A 92 -10.01 -3.42 -2.83
C ILE A 92 -11.51 -3.59 -3.14
N GLN A 93 -12.05 -4.81 -2.98
CA GLN A 93 -13.47 -5.08 -3.20
C GLN A 93 -14.34 -4.22 -2.29
N TYR A 94 -13.99 -4.13 -1.01
CA TYR A 94 -14.68 -3.27 -0.05
C TYR A 94 -14.66 -1.80 -0.48
N CYS A 95 -13.52 -1.27 -0.92
CA CYS A 95 -13.42 0.10 -1.42
C CYS A 95 -14.26 0.34 -2.68
N LEU A 96 -14.28 -0.60 -3.63
CA LEU A 96 -15.06 -0.48 -4.87
C LEU A 96 -16.57 -0.50 -4.57
N LEU A 97 -17.04 -1.42 -3.73
CA LEU A 97 -18.46 -1.53 -3.34
C LEU A 97 -18.98 -0.27 -2.64
N ASN A 98 -18.12 0.39 -1.86
CA ASN A 98 -18.45 1.63 -1.16
C ASN A 98 -18.09 2.89 -1.97
N GLN A 99 -17.62 2.75 -3.22
CA GLN A 99 -17.23 3.86 -4.10
C GLN A 99 -16.11 4.75 -3.52
N TRP A 100 -15.26 4.19 -2.67
CA TRP A 100 -14.10 4.90 -2.10
C TRP A 100 -12.95 5.01 -3.09
N ILE A 101 -12.85 4.01 -3.98
CA ILE A 101 -11.99 4.03 -5.15
C ILE A 101 -12.81 3.62 -6.37
N GLU A 102 -12.40 4.09 -7.53
CA GLU A 102 -12.90 3.69 -8.84
C GLU A 102 -11.76 3.04 -9.63
N ILE A 103 -12.13 2.16 -10.57
CA ILE A 103 -11.20 1.49 -11.46
C ILE A 103 -11.39 1.99 -12.89
N ASP A 104 -10.28 2.36 -13.51
CA ASP A 104 -10.15 2.55 -14.95
C ASP A 104 -9.42 1.33 -15.50
N SER A 105 -10.20 0.44 -16.10
CA SER A 105 -9.71 -0.83 -16.64
C SER A 105 -8.78 -0.63 -17.83
N ASP A 106 -9.00 0.42 -18.63
CA ASP A 106 -8.24 0.68 -19.85
C ASP A 106 -6.82 1.15 -19.51
N ASN A 107 -6.68 1.97 -18.47
CA ASN A 107 -5.38 2.45 -17.98
C ASN A 107 -4.81 1.65 -16.80
N LEU A 108 -5.49 0.57 -16.37
CA LEU A 108 -5.13 -0.25 -15.20
C LEU A 108 -4.83 0.62 -13.97
N SER A 109 -5.72 1.55 -13.66
CA SER A 109 -5.47 2.55 -12.61
C SER A 109 -6.66 2.65 -11.68
N PHE A 110 -6.36 2.82 -10.39
CA PHE A 110 -7.32 3.24 -9.38
C PHE A 110 -7.25 4.75 -9.18
N TYR A 111 -8.41 5.33 -8.92
CA TYR A 111 -8.58 6.70 -8.48
C TYR A 111 -9.40 6.71 -7.21
N SER A 112 -9.13 7.62 -6.29
CA SER A 112 -10.00 7.82 -5.14
C SER A 112 -10.70 9.16 -5.26
N ASN A 113 -12.03 9.12 -5.19
CA ASN A 113 -12.87 10.31 -5.31
C ASN A 113 -12.91 11.14 -4.02
N GLN A 114 -12.51 10.55 -2.90
CA GLN A 114 -12.68 11.15 -1.58
C GLN A 114 -11.54 10.71 -0.67
N ASN A 115 -10.94 11.67 0.04
CA ASN A 115 -10.02 11.38 1.12
C ASN A 115 -10.81 11.16 2.42
N ILE A 116 -11.43 9.99 2.54
CA ILE A 116 -12.37 9.67 3.63
C ILE A 116 -11.64 9.63 4.98
N HIS A 117 -10.35 9.27 4.97
CA HIS A 117 -9.55 9.11 6.19
C HIS A 117 -8.24 9.88 6.12
N ASN A 118 -7.76 10.37 7.26
CA ASN A 118 -6.45 11.02 7.34
C ASN A 118 -5.39 10.04 7.89
N ILE A 119 -4.96 9.09 7.06
CA ILE A 119 -4.03 8.02 7.48
C ILE A 119 -2.60 8.37 7.06
N LYS A 120 -1.80 8.82 8.04
CA LYS A 120 -0.45 9.36 7.82
C LYS A 120 0.46 8.46 6.99
N ILE A 121 0.55 7.17 7.32
CA ILE A 121 1.41 6.21 6.60
C ILE A 121 1.00 6.07 5.13
N ALA A 122 -0.30 6.04 4.85
CA ALA A 122 -0.83 5.92 3.49
C ALA A 122 -0.49 7.16 2.65
N LYS A 123 -0.71 8.36 3.20
CA LYS A 123 -0.33 9.63 2.55
C LYS A 123 1.16 9.69 2.25
N LYS A 124 1.97 9.36 3.26
CA LYS A 124 3.43 9.36 3.16
C LYS A 124 3.90 8.36 2.12
N LEU A 125 3.37 7.14 2.10
CA LEU A 125 3.73 6.16 1.08
C LEU A 125 3.32 6.64 -0.32
N ALA A 126 2.12 7.20 -0.49
CA ALA A 126 1.67 7.75 -1.78
C ALA A 126 2.62 8.83 -2.30
N GLN A 127 3.01 9.78 -1.45
CA GLN A 127 3.99 10.82 -1.79
C GLN A 127 5.35 10.23 -2.15
N LEU A 128 5.80 9.19 -1.43
CA LEU A 128 7.08 8.53 -1.68
C LEU A 128 7.11 7.78 -3.01
N LEU A 129 5.98 7.17 -3.41
CA LEU A 129 5.86 6.41 -4.66
C LEU A 129 5.44 7.29 -5.86
N SER A 130 4.98 8.53 -5.62
CA SER A 130 4.51 9.43 -6.67
C SER A 130 5.62 9.77 -7.66
N ASN A 131 5.25 9.92 -8.93
CA ASN A 131 6.14 10.17 -10.06
C ASN A 131 7.19 9.09 -10.36
N HIS A 132 7.15 7.95 -9.66
CA HIS A 132 7.93 6.76 -10.01
C HIS A 132 7.09 5.80 -10.83
N SER A 133 7.74 5.08 -11.75
CA SER A 133 7.04 4.02 -12.49
C SER A 133 6.80 2.79 -11.61
N VAL A 134 5.72 2.06 -11.84
CA VAL A 134 5.45 0.78 -11.15
C VAL A 134 6.66 -0.15 -11.24
N HIS A 135 7.24 -0.31 -12.43
CA HIS A 135 8.39 -1.18 -12.64
C HIS A 135 9.60 -0.77 -11.77
N GLU A 136 9.89 0.52 -11.68
CA GLU A 136 10.96 1.06 -10.83
C GLU A 136 10.71 0.74 -9.35
N ILE A 137 9.47 0.94 -8.87
CA ILE A 137 9.09 0.66 -7.49
C ILE A 137 9.31 -0.83 -7.15
N TYR A 138 8.81 -1.74 -7.99
CA TYR A 138 8.99 -3.18 -7.80
C TYR A 138 10.46 -3.59 -7.80
N LYS A 139 11.25 -3.02 -8.73
CA LYS A 139 12.70 -3.26 -8.82
C LYS A 139 13.43 -2.79 -7.56
N ILE A 140 13.09 -1.61 -7.03
CA ILE A 140 13.70 -1.06 -5.79
C ILE A 140 13.36 -1.94 -4.58
N LEU A 141 12.12 -2.43 -4.51
CA LEU A 141 11.67 -3.27 -3.41
C LEU A 141 12.17 -4.72 -3.51
N GLY A 142 12.72 -5.13 -4.65
CA GLY A 142 13.27 -6.47 -4.85
C GLY A 142 12.20 -7.57 -4.90
N VAL A 143 10.97 -7.22 -5.30
CA VAL A 143 9.82 -8.13 -5.34
C VAL A 143 9.33 -8.34 -6.76
N LYS A 144 8.65 -9.47 -7.00
CA LYS A 144 8.10 -9.81 -8.31
C LYS A 144 6.80 -9.04 -8.53
N LEU A 145 6.67 -8.50 -9.74
CA LEU A 145 5.42 -7.94 -10.26
C LEU A 145 4.44 -9.07 -10.59
#